data_AF-A0A527P9T3-F1
#
_entry.id   AF-A0A527P9T3-F1
#
_cell.length_a   1.000
_cell.length_b   1.000
_cell.length_c   1.000
_cell.angle_alpha   90.00
_cell.angle_beta   90.00
_cell.angle_gamma   90.00
#
_symmetry.space_group_name_H-M   'P 1'
#
loop_
_entity.id
_entity.type
_entity.pdbx_description
1 polymer ?
#
loop_
_entity_poly.entity_id
_entity_poly.type
_entity_poly.pdbx_seq_one_letter_code
_entity_poly.pdbx_strand_id
1 'polypeptide(L)'
;MASLLIRAYGLSDREADVVRAVLQGLSTEQIARTTYLSPYTVQDYLKSVFVKTGVRSRRELVGKLFAEQHWPQYGGGASELGADGWFAQTSRRLSNLGRPGNQAHIAPGAGELAARG
;
A
#
# COMPACT_ATOMS: atom_id res chain seq x y z
N MET A 1 13.49 6.73 2.03
CA MET A 1 12.91 5.37 2.04
C MET A 1 13.92 4.23 2.15
N ALA A 2 15.00 4.21 1.35
CA ALA A 2 16.00 3.12 1.30
C ALA A 2 16.40 2.53 2.68
N SER A 3 16.77 3.43 3.59
CA SER A 3 17.34 3.11 4.90
C SER A 3 16.38 2.35 5.82
N LEU A 4 15.07 2.54 5.65
CA LEU A 4 14.06 1.85 6.45
C LEU A 4 13.91 0.39 6.00
N LEU A 5 13.91 0.15 4.69
CA LEU A 5 13.79 -1.21 4.13
C LEU A 5 14.99 -2.09 4.49
N ILE A 6 16.20 -1.51 4.43
CA ILE A 6 17.45 -2.17 4.84
C ILE A 6 17.35 -2.65 6.29
N ARG A 7 16.86 -1.79 7.19
CA ARG A 7 16.76 -2.13 8.63
C ARG A 7 15.60 -3.06 8.95
N ALA A 8 14.44 -2.86 8.33
CA ALA A 8 13.24 -3.65 8.59
C ALA A 8 13.35 -5.10 8.08
N TYR A 9 14.08 -5.31 6.99
CA TYR A 9 14.12 -6.60 6.29
C TYR A 9 15.54 -7.14 6.05
N GLY A 10 16.59 -6.47 6.51
CA GLY A 10 17.97 -6.88 6.24
C GLY A 10 18.32 -6.83 4.74
N LEU A 11 17.73 -5.89 3.99
CA LEU A 11 18.05 -5.71 2.57
C LEU A 11 19.44 -5.10 2.41
N SER A 12 20.15 -5.49 1.36
CA SER A 12 21.32 -4.75 0.88
C SER A 12 20.90 -3.45 0.20
N ASP A 13 21.85 -2.54 -0.03
CA ASP A 13 21.60 -1.30 -0.77
C ASP A 13 21.02 -1.59 -2.17
N ARG A 14 21.57 -2.60 -2.86
CA ARG A 14 21.11 -3.01 -4.20
C ARG A 14 19.70 -3.59 -4.18
N GLU A 15 19.38 -4.41 -3.19
CA GLU A 15 18.02 -4.91 -3.01
C GLU A 15 17.04 -3.76 -2.73
N ALA A 16 17.43 -2.80 -1.89
CA ALA A 16 16.62 -1.63 -1.58
C ALA A 16 16.41 -0.71 -2.80
N ASP A 17 17.40 -0.59 -3.70
CA ASP A 17 17.27 0.13 -4.98
C ASP A 17 16.24 -0.55 -5.88
N VAL A 18 16.32 -1.88 -6.03
CA VAL A 18 15.38 -2.66 -6.83
C VAL A 18 13.96 -2.55 -6.26
N VAL A 19 13.77 -2.63 -4.93
CA VAL A 19 12.46 -2.47 -4.30
C VAL A 19 11.87 -1.08 -4.55
N ARG A 20 12.67 -0.02 -4.47
CA ARG A 20 12.22 1.35 -4.78
C ARG A 20 11.72 1.45 -6.21
N ALA A 21 12.43 0.88 -7.16
CA ALA A 21 12.05 0.86 -8.56
C ALA A 21 10.76 0.05 -8.80
N VAL A 22 10.55 -1.05 -8.07
CA VAL A 22 9.28 -1.81 -8.08
C VAL A 22 8.13 -0.97 -7.54
N LEU A 23 8.32 -0.24 -6.44
CA LEU A 23 7.29 0.64 -5.87
C LEU A 23 6.92 1.80 -6.79
N GLN A 24 7.83 2.22 -7.67
CA GLN A 24 7.57 3.18 -8.74
C GLN A 24 6.80 2.59 -9.93
N GLY A 25 6.48 1.29 -9.90
CA GLY A 25 5.75 0.60 -10.97
C GLY A 25 6.63 0.19 -12.15
N LEU A 26 7.96 0.23 -12.03
CA LEU A 26 8.86 -0.10 -13.13
C LEU A 26 8.85 -1.61 -13.45
N SER A 27 8.86 -1.93 -14.73
CA SER A 27 9.05 -3.30 -15.23
C SER A 27 10.49 -3.77 -14.96
N THR A 28 10.72 -5.08 -14.93
CA THR A 28 12.07 -5.64 -14.75
C THR A 28 13.08 -5.10 -15.77
N GLU A 29 12.63 -4.90 -17.01
CA GLU A 29 13.43 -4.30 -18.09
C GLU A 29 13.78 -2.83 -17.81
N GLN A 30 12.82 -2.05 -17.29
CA GLN A 30 13.08 -0.66 -16.90
C GLN A 30 14.04 -0.60 -15.72
N ILE A 31 13.87 -1.46 -14.72
CA ILE A 31 14.76 -1.55 -13.54
C ILE A 31 16.18 -1.92 -13.97
N ALA A 32 16.33 -2.89 -14.88
CA ALA A 32 17.62 -3.30 -15.42
C ALA A 32 18.36 -2.11 -16.04
N ARG A 33 17.66 -1.32 -16.86
CA ARG A 33 18.23 -0.10 -17.48
C ARG A 33 18.59 0.98 -16.47
N THR A 34 17.74 1.24 -15.47
CA THR A 34 17.99 2.31 -14.49
C THR A 34 19.05 1.95 -13.46
N THR A 35 19.26 0.65 -13.21
CA THR A 35 20.27 0.15 -12.26
C THR A 35 21.56 -0.31 -12.94
N TYR A 36 21.64 -0.25 -14.27
CA TYR A 36 22.75 -0.75 -15.09
C TYR A 36 23.05 -2.24 -14.84
N LEU A 37 22.00 -3.04 -14.67
CA LEU A 37 22.06 -4.48 -14.44
C LEU A 37 21.41 -5.24 -15.59
N SER A 38 21.72 -6.53 -15.72
CA SER A 38 20.94 -7.39 -16.62
C SER A 38 19.55 -7.68 -16.03
N PRO A 39 18.52 -7.90 -16.86
CA PRO A 39 17.19 -8.32 -16.39
C PRO A 39 17.23 -9.57 -15.52
N TYR A 40 18.12 -10.52 -15.82
CA TYR A 40 18.36 -11.72 -15.02
C TYR A 40 18.86 -11.38 -13.60
N THR A 41 19.83 -10.47 -13.49
CA THR A 41 20.35 -10.03 -12.19
C THR A 41 19.26 -9.33 -11.37
N VAL A 42 18.42 -8.51 -12.02
CA VAL A 42 17.26 -7.90 -11.34
C VAL A 42 16.29 -8.96 -10.83
N GLN A 43 16.02 -10.02 -11.61
CA GLN A 43 15.19 -11.13 -11.14
C GLN A 43 15.78 -11.82 -9.92
N ASP A 44 17.10 -12.02 -9.87
CA ASP A 44 17.76 -12.63 -8.71
C ASP A 44 17.69 -11.75 -7.47
N TYR A 45 17.87 -10.43 -7.62
CA TYR A 45 17.60 -9.48 -6.52
C TYR A 45 16.14 -9.56 -6.05
N LEU A 46 15.17 -9.66 -6.96
CA LEU A 46 13.76 -9.80 -6.59
C LEU A 46 13.49 -11.10 -5.83
N LYS A 47 14.09 -12.24 -6.24
CA LYS A 47 13.98 -13.50 -5.51
C LYS A 47 14.54 -13.37 -4.10
N SER A 48 15.73 -12.78 -3.95
CA SER A 48 16.33 -12.55 -2.63
C SER A 48 15.43 -11.67 -1.76
N VAL A 49 14.91 -10.58 -2.31
CA VAL A 49 13.95 -9.70 -1.63
C VAL A 49 12.69 -10.47 -1.20
N PHE A 50 12.13 -11.31 -2.06
CA PHE A 50 10.93 -12.09 -1.74
C PHE A 50 11.18 -13.03 -0.55
N VAL A 51 12.33 -13.69 -0.51
CA VAL A 51 12.74 -14.53 0.63
C VAL A 51 12.88 -13.68 1.89
N LYS A 52 13.59 -12.54 1.83
CA LYS A 52 13.82 -11.65 2.98
C LYS A 52 12.56 -10.98 3.52
N THR A 53 11.61 -10.69 2.63
CA THR A 53 10.33 -10.04 2.99
C THR A 53 9.22 -11.05 3.26
N GLY A 54 9.42 -12.34 2.98
CA GLY A 54 8.45 -13.41 3.20
C GLY A 54 7.25 -13.38 2.25
N VAL A 55 7.35 -12.70 1.11
CA VAL A 55 6.29 -12.63 0.08
C VAL A 55 6.63 -13.55 -1.10
N ARG A 56 5.63 -13.89 -1.93
CA ARG A 56 5.82 -14.82 -3.07
C ARG A 56 5.76 -14.13 -4.42
N SER A 57 5.33 -12.88 -4.47
CA SER A 57 5.13 -12.18 -5.74
C SER A 57 5.44 -10.69 -5.64
N ARG A 58 5.68 -10.07 -6.79
CA ARG A 58 5.85 -8.60 -6.90
C ARG A 58 4.63 -7.85 -6.37
N ARG A 59 3.42 -8.34 -6.65
CA ARG A 59 2.18 -7.70 -6.19
C ARG A 59 2.04 -7.79 -4.67
N GLU A 60 2.34 -8.95 -4.09
CA GLU A 60 2.37 -9.10 -2.62
C GLU A 60 3.42 -8.22 -1.98
N LEU A 61 4.62 -8.11 -2.57
CA LEU A 61 5.66 -7.19 -2.09
C LEU A 61 5.14 -5.75 -2.02
N VAL A 62 4.51 -5.28 -3.10
CA VAL A 62 3.93 -3.93 -3.16
C VAL A 62 2.83 -3.80 -2.10
N GLY A 63 1.87 -4.74 -2.04
CA GLY A 63 0.78 -4.71 -1.07
C GLY A 63 1.26 -4.68 0.39
N LYS A 64 2.24 -5.52 0.73
CA LYS A 64 2.84 -5.58 2.07
C LYS A 64 3.50 -4.26 2.44
N LEU A 65 4.35 -3.72 1.56
CA LEU A 65 5.07 -2.46 1.83
C LEU A 65 4.12 -1.26 1.89
N PHE A 66 3.04 -1.24 1.10
CA PHE A 66 2.01 -0.21 1.22
C PHE A 66 1.27 -0.32 2.56
N ALA A 67 0.86 -1.52 2.99
CA ALA A 67 0.18 -1.72 4.27
C ALA A 67 1.05 -1.34 5.48
N GLU A 68 2.37 -1.58 5.41
CA GLU A 68 3.30 -1.22 6.47
C GLU A 68 3.66 0.28 6.49
N GLN A 69 3.78 0.92 5.32
CA GLN A 69 4.07 2.36 5.23
C GLN A 69 2.83 3.22 5.46
N HIS A 70 1.65 2.69 5.11
CA HIS A 70 0.37 3.36 5.15
C HIS A 70 -0.52 2.54 6.07
N TRP A 71 -0.13 2.37 7.32
CA TRP A 71 -1.11 2.06 8.34
C TRP A 71 -2.04 3.27 8.40
N PRO A 72 -3.29 3.24 7.89
CA PRO A 72 -4.24 4.20 8.38
C PRO A 72 -4.34 3.83 9.86
N GLN A 73 -4.31 4.83 10.73
CA GLN A 73 -4.70 4.65 12.11
C GLN A 73 -6.17 4.21 12.14
N TYR A 74 -6.47 2.98 11.74
CA TYR A 74 -7.69 2.28 12.11
C TYR A 74 -7.49 1.96 13.59
N GLY A 75 -7.69 2.99 14.40
CA GLY A 75 -7.69 2.89 15.83
C GLY A 75 -8.72 1.84 16.25
N GLY A 76 -8.24 0.79 16.91
CA GLY A 76 -8.98 0.04 17.91
C GLY A 76 -10.15 -0.79 17.41
N GLY A 77 -9.88 -2.03 17.05
CA GLY A 77 -10.90 -3.08 17.02
C GLY A 77 -10.55 -4.18 16.03
N ALA A 78 -10.35 -5.39 16.54
CA ALA A 78 -10.26 -6.58 15.70
C ALA A 78 -11.54 -6.70 14.86
N SER A 79 -11.45 -6.36 13.56
CA SER A 79 -12.54 -6.57 12.61
C SER A 79 -12.38 -7.98 12.03
N GLU A 80 -13.25 -8.90 12.44
CA GLU A 80 -13.39 -10.19 11.76
C GLU A 80 -13.85 -9.94 10.31
N LEU A 81 -13.10 -10.51 9.36
CA LEU A 81 -13.44 -10.46 7.94
C LEU A 81 -14.59 -11.44 7.67
N GLY A 82 -15.68 -10.97 7.08
CA GLY A 82 -16.77 -11.83 6.63
C GLY A 82 -16.34 -12.70 5.44
N ALA A 83 -17.03 -13.83 5.23
CA ALA A 83 -16.75 -14.76 4.12
C ALA A 83 -16.97 -14.15 2.72
N ASP A 84 -17.62 -12.99 2.64
CA ASP A 84 -17.84 -12.17 1.44
C ASP A 84 -16.73 -11.13 1.21
N GLY A 85 -15.71 -11.10 2.07
CA GLY A 85 -14.62 -10.13 1.98
C GLY A 85 -15.01 -8.71 2.39
N TRP A 86 -16.22 -8.51 2.93
CA TRP A 86 -16.65 -7.24 3.49
C TRP A 86 -16.48 -7.27 5.01
N PHE A 87 -16.06 -6.15 5.62
CA PHE A 87 -15.88 -6.07 7.07
C PHE A 87 -17.22 -6.33 7.78
N ALA A 88 -17.27 -7.32 8.66
CA ALA A 88 -18.41 -7.56 9.53
C ALA A 88 -18.40 -6.49 10.64
N GLN A 89 -19.02 -5.35 10.36
CA GLN A 89 -19.01 -4.16 11.22
C GLN A 89 -19.44 -4.48 12.66
N THR A 90 -18.56 -4.21 13.62
CA THR A 90 -18.94 -3.93 15.00
C THR A 90 -19.78 -2.66 15.03
N SER A 91 -21.08 -2.81 15.30
CA SER A 91 -21.91 -1.72 15.82
C SER A 91 -23.13 -2.30 16.53
N ARG A 92 -22.96 -2.67 17.81
CA ARG A 92 -24.08 -2.76 18.75
C ARG A 92 -24.49 -1.31 19.07
N ARG A 93 -25.61 -0.87 18.45
CA ARG A 93 -26.36 0.39 18.66
C ARG A 93 -25.76 1.71 18.12
N LEU A 94 -25.79 1.87 16.80
CA LEU A 94 -26.51 3.02 16.22
C LEU A 94 -27.78 2.46 15.57
N SER A 95 -28.76 2.08 16.40
CA SER A 95 -30.12 1.86 15.92
C SER A 95 -30.66 3.20 15.46
N ASN A 96 -31.02 3.28 14.17
CA ASN A 96 -31.69 4.40 13.47
C ASN A 96 -30.78 5.21 12.53
N LEU A 97 -30.37 4.62 11.39
CA LEU A 97 -30.40 5.37 10.13
C LEU A 97 -30.55 4.39 8.96
N GLY A 98 -31.57 4.62 8.13
CA GLY A 98 -31.94 3.75 7.03
C GLY A 98 -30.89 3.68 5.93
N ARG A 99 -30.96 2.59 5.17
CA ARG A 99 -30.17 2.31 3.96
C ARG A 99 -30.16 3.54 3.03
N PRO A 100 -29.02 4.13 2.66
CA PRO A 100 -29.00 5.07 1.54
C PRO A 100 -28.95 4.27 0.25
N GLY A 101 -30.13 4.10 -0.35
CA GLY A 101 -30.24 3.78 -1.76
C GLY A 101 -29.74 4.96 -2.61
N ASN A 102 -29.02 4.63 -3.67
CA ASN A 102 -29.04 5.31 -4.95
C ASN A 102 -28.97 6.86 -4.93
N GLN A 103 -27.78 7.43 -5.12
CA GLN A 103 -27.44 8.20 -6.33
C GLN A 103 -26.15 8.99 -6.14
N ALA A 104 -25.35 8.97 -7.21
CA ALA A 104 -24.27 9.90 -7.45
C ALA A 104 -24.79 11.35 -7.43
N HIS A 105 -23.98 12.28 -6.91
CA HIS A 105 -23.72 13.54 -7.59
C HIS A 105 -22.56 14.29 -6.93
N ILE A 106 -21.72 14.86 -7.78
CA ILE A 106 -20.51 15.65 -7.48
C ILE A 106 -20.90 16.95 -6.74
N ALA A 107 -20.14 17.33 -5.72
CA ALA A 107 -20.13 18.69 -5.19
C ALA A 107 -18.72 19.30 -5.35
N PRO A 108 -18.55 20.45 -6.03
CA PRO A 108 -17.33 21.25 -5.92
C PRO A 108 -17.50 22.34 -4.85
N GLY A 109 -16.37 22.80 -4.32
CA GLY A 109 -16.23 24.18 -3.84
C GLY A 109 -16.09 24.37 -2.34
N ALA A 110 -14.83 24.49 -1.90
CA ALA A 110 -14.46 25.22 -0.69
C ALA A 110 -14.44 26.73 -0.96
N GLY A 111 -14.67 27.54 0.09
CA GLY A 111 -14.64 29.01 0.10
C GLY A 111 -15.98 29.55 0.61
N GLU A 112 -16.10 30.41 1.62
CA GLU A 112 -15.25 31.53 1.99
C GLU A 112 -15.70 32.02 3.39
N LEU A 113 -14.73 32.18 4.29
CA LEU A 113 -14.85 33.00 5.50
C LEU A 113 -14.54 34.45 5.09
N ALA A 114 -15.50 35.37 5.15
CA ALA A 114 -15.25 36.77 5.50
C ALA A 114 -16.51 37.64 5.53
N ALA A 115 -16.53 38.50 6.55
CA ALA A 115 -16.99 39.90 6.53
C ALA A 115 -18.49 40.27 6.70
N ARG A 116 -18.71 40.92 7.86
CA ARG A 116 -19.38 42.23 8.06
C ARG A 116 -20.90 42.30 8.01
N GLY A 117 -21.44 42.94 9.05
CA GLY A 117 -22.83 43.40 9.19
C GLY A 117 -23.09 43.74 10.64
#